data_AF-A0A8W8HYD9-F1
#
_entry.id   AF-A0A8W8HYD9-F1
#
_cell.length_a   1.000
_cell.length_b   1.000
_cell.length_c   1.000
_cell.angle_alpha   90.00
_cell.angle_beta   90.00
_cell.angle_gamma   90.00
#
_symmetry.space_group_name_H-M   'P 1'
#
loop_
_entity.id
_entity.type
_entity.pdbx_description
1 polymer ?
#
loop_
_entity_poly.entity_id
_entity_poly.type
_entity_poly.pdbx_seq_one_letter_code
_entity_poly.pdbx_strand_id
1 'polypeptide(L)'
;MYLQVFCSVLAIEFAVIKETVGTLATTLQQTQECHDKLGRDCFKYTDEQCVGKYAPWAREHCALRCGYCPQKLPCVDQITYCDEFDERICTEERYGEYMRENCRRTCNLCQVPTEYLTSPATVVTTVFSSWCFDNLTSASCWYYGDHQCIGIYESWARKFCPYRCGYCKGFLPPCEDVLSYCSNFDRSLCTNSSYAAYMRENCRKTCQFCTYPGQSLPPNSLPDNLVTPVSAINGHIPQTLG
;
A
#
# COMPACT_ATOMS: atom_id res chain seq x y z
N MET A 1 -53.04 13.63 61.27
CA MET A 1 -51.72 14.20 60.96
C MET A 1 -50.69 13.10 60.63
N TYR A 2 -51.02 12.17 59.71
CA TYR A 2 -50.15 11.03 59.36
C TYR A 2 -50.47 10.42 57.98
N LEU A 3 -50.99 11.21 57.02
CA LEU A 3 -51.39 10.65 55.71
C LEU A 3 -51.19 11.60 54.52
N GLN A 4 -50.19 12.49 54.58
CA GLN A 4 -49.81 13.35 53.43
C GLN A 4 -48.31 13.34 53.09
N VAL A 5 -47.49 12.55 53.77
CA VAL A 5 -46.02 12.59 53.56
C VAL A 5 -45.49 11.44 52.67
N PHE A 6 -46.32 10.45 52.33
CA PHE A 6 -45.84 9.26 51.58
C PHE A 6 -46.05 9.31 50.05
N CYS A 7 -46.71 10.34 49.49
CA CYS A 7 -47.01 10.38 48.06
C CYS A 7 -46.04 11.24 47.22
N SER A 8 -45.02 11.84 47.84
CA SER A 8 -44.08 12.76 47.19
C SER A 8 -42.64 12.23 47.06
N VAL A 9 -42.32 11.07 47.65
CA VAL A 9 -40.95 10.50 47.58
C VAL A 9 -40.79 9.52 46.40
N LEU A 10 -41.87 8.90 45.92
CA LEU A 10 -41.81 7.92 44.82
C LEU A 10 -41.79 8.51 43.40
N ALA A 11 -42.02 9.83 43.24
CA ALA A 11 -41.96 10.47 41.92
C ALA A 11 -40.57 11.04 41.58
N ILE A 12 -39.68 11.18 42.58
CA ILE A 12 -38.37 11.82 42.40
C ILE A 12 -37.29 10.78 42.03
N GLU A 13 -37.43 9.52 42.42
CA GLU A 13 -36.44 8.48 42.10
C GLU A 13 -36.53 7.93 40.66
N PHE A 14 -37.69 8.02 40.00
CA PHE A 14 -37.82 7.54 38.60
C PHE A 14 -37.32 8.53 37.55
N ALA A 15 -37.13 9.81 37.89
CA ALA A 15 -36.60 10.82 36.97
C ALA A 15 -35.06 10.80 36.92
N VAL A 16 -34.39 10.48 38.03
CA VAL A 16 -32.91 10.51 38.12
C VAL A 16 -32.24 9.33 37.39
N ILE A 17 -32.94 8.20 37.26
CA ILE A 17 -32.40 7.01 36.56
C ILE A 17 -32.48 7.18 35.02
N LYS A 18 -33.45 7.95 34.50
CA LYS A 18 -33.59 8.14 33.04
C LYS A 18 -32.53 9.06 32.44
N GLU A 19 -32.04 10.05 33.19
CA GLU A 19 -31.03 10.99 32.68
C GLU A 19 -29.61 10.42 32.77
N THR A 20 -29.26 9.70 33.83
CA THR A 20 -27.90 9.14 34.01
C THR A 20 -27.57 8.00 33.05
N VAL A 21 -28.56 7.19 32.67
CA VAL A 21 -28.39 6.14 31.64
C VAL A 21 -28.25 6.76 30.24
N GLY A 22 -28.94 7.87 29.97
CA GLY A 22 -28.84 8.59 28.70
C GLY A 22 -27.47 9.25 28.49
N THR A 23 -26.88 9.85 29.53
CA THR A 23 -25.58 10.53 29.42
C THR A 23 -24.40 9.55 29.34
N LEU A 24 -24.45 8.41 30.04
CA LEU A 24 -23.44 7.35 29.93
C LEU A 24 -23.52 6.60 28.59
N ALA A 25 -24.71 6.36 28.06
CA ALA A 25 -24.88 5.80 26.72
C ALA A 25 -24.34 6.75 25.64
N THR A 26 -24.57 8.06 25.77
CA THR A 26 -24.16 9.05 24.75
C THR A 26 -22.65 9.34 24.78
N THR A 27 -21.97 9.13 25.92
CA THR A 27 -20.51 9.33 26.01
C THR A 27 -19.70 8.11 25.51
N LEU A 28 -20.31 6.91 25.47
CA LEU A 28 -19.72 5.71 24.85
C LEU A 28 -20.04 5.57 23.35
N GLN A 29 -21.05 6.29 22.84
CA GLN A 29 -21.49 6.18 21.44
C GLN A 29 -20.78 7.14 20.48
N GLN A 30 -19.76 7.87 20.96
CA GLN A 30 -19.08 8.91 20.19
C GLN A 30 -17.55 8.84 20.22
N THR A 31 -16.98 7.66 20.48
CA THR A 31 -15.78 7.29 19.71
C THR A 31 -16.28 7.00 18.31
N GLN A 32 -16.05 7.92 17.38
CA GLN A 32 -16.26 7.71 15.95
C GLN A 32 -15.84 6.28 15.59
N GLU A 33 -16.80 5.43 15.22
CA GLU A 33 -16.64 3.97 15.13
C GLU A 33 -15.65 3.63 14.00
N CYS A 34 -14.35 3.73 14.29
CA CYS A 34 -13.30 3.49 13.33
C CYS A 34 -13.14 1.98 13.19
N HIS A 35 -13.61 1.41 12.10
CA HIS A 35 -13.54 -0.02 11.81
C HIS A 35 -13.43 -0.23 10.30
N ASP A 36 -13.16 -1.47 9.91
CA ASP A 36 -13.24 -1.87 8.51
C ASP A 36 -14.70 -2.07 8.13
N LYS A 37 -15.30 -1.13 7.38
CA LYS A 37 -16.68 -1.26 6.90
C LYS A 37 -16.88 -2.46 5.98
N LEU A 38 -15.85 -2.85 5.23
CA LEU A 38 -15.85 -4.08 4.42
C LEU A 38 -15.47 -5.32 5.22
N GLY A 39 -15.13 -5.17 6.51
CA GLY A 39 -14.71 -6.26 7.38
C GLY A 39 -13.54 -7.05 6.80
N ARG A 40 -13.72 -8.36 6.70
CA ARG A 40 -12.70 -9.32 6.21
C ARG A 40 -12.30 -9.05 4.76
N ASP A 41 -13.18 -8.47 3.95
CA ASP A 41 -12.88 -8.16 2.55
C ASP A 41 -11.75 -7.12 2.41
N CYS A 42 -11.40 -6.39 3.47
CA CYS A 42 -10.24 -5.50 3.46
C CYS A 42 -8.90 -6.23 3.24
N PHE A 43 -8.82 -7.54 3.54
CA PHE A 43 -7.60 -8.34 3.31
C PHE A 43 -7.40 -8.74 1.84
N LYS A 44 -8.44 -8.62 1.00
CA LYS A 44 -8.35 -8.83 -0.46
C LYS A 44 -7.44 -7.82 -1.13
N TYR A 45 -7.37 -6.61 -0.59
CA TYR A 45 -6.57 -5.52 -1.13
C TYR A 45 -5.12 -5.59 -0.60
N THR A 46 -4.16 -5.27 -1.45
CA THR A 46 -2.75 -5.17 -1.05
C THR A 46 -2.49 -3.91 -0.24
N ASP A 47 -1.29 -3.76 0.32
CA ASP A 47 -0.97 -2.66 1.24
C ASP A 47 -0.88 -1.31 0.52
N GLU A 48 -0.57 -1.30 -0.77
CA GLU A 48 -0.50 -0.11 -1.61
C GLU A 48 -1.86 0.61 -1.70
N GLN A 49 -2.96 -0.13 -1.57
CA GLN A 49 -4.32 0.40 -1.58
C GLN A 49 -4.66 1.14 -0.28
N CYS A 50 -3.81 1.09 0.73
CA CYS A 50 -3.96 1.88 1.93
C CYS A 50 -3.42 3.30 1.79
N VAL A 51 -2.57 3.61 0.79
CA VAL A 51 -1.85 4.89 0.71
C VAL A 51 -2.05 5.59 -0.64
N GLY A 52 -1.43 6.76 -0.80
CA GLY A 52 -1.45 7.53 -2.06
C GLY A 52 -2.87 7.89 -2.50
N LYS A 53 -3.17 7.67 -3.79
CA LYS A 53 -4.49 7.99 -4.39
C LYS A 53 -5.65 7.17 -3.80
N TYR A 54 -5.36 6.02 -3.17
CA TYR A 54 -6.37 5.15 -2.58
C TYR A 54 -6.65 5.49 -1.11
N ALA A 55 -5.84 6.36 -0.49
CA ALA A 55 -5.99 6.73 0.92
C ALA A 55 -7.40 7.23 1.30
N PRO A 56 -8.12 8.04 0.48
CA PRO A 56 -9.50 8.43 0.81
C PRO A 56 -10.45 7.24 0.90
N TRP A 57 -10.38 6.32 -0.07
CA TRP A 57 -11.18 5.10 -0.09
C TRP A 57 -10.82 4.19 1.10
N ALA A 58 -9.53 4.02 1.38
CA ALA A 58 -9.06 3.18 2.49
C ALA A 58 -9.51 3.71 3.86
N ARG A 59 -9.50 5.03 4.08
CA ARG A 59 -10.05 5.66 5.30
C ARG A 59 -11.54 5.41 5.46
N GLU A 60 -12.27 5.30 4.35
CA GLU A 60 -13.71 5.10 4.39
C GLU A 60 -14.08 3.63 4.61
N HIS A 61 -13.37 2.70 3.97
CA HIS A 61 -13.80 1.31 3.87
C HIS A 61 -12.97 0.32 4.69
N CYS A 62 -11.68 0.60 4.89
CA CYS A 62 -10.71 -0.31 5.49
C CYS A 62 -9.80 0.40 6.49
N ALA A 63 -10.40 1.29 7.29
CA ALA A 63 -9.67 2.21 8.17
C ALA A 63 -8.80 1.48 9.22
N LEU A 64 -9.26 0.35 9.74
CA LEU A 64 -8.57 -0.40 10.78
C LEU A 64 -7.41 -1.20 10.19
N ARG A 65 -7.67 -2.00 9.15
CA ARG A 65 -6.64 -2.76 8.44
C ARG A 65 -5.53 -1.87 7.90
N CYS A 66 -5.89 -0.71 7.35
CA CYS A 66 -4.94 0.22 6.78
C CYS A 66 -4.20 1.09 7.81
N GLY A 67 -4.58 1.07 9.09
CA GLY A 67 -3.90 1.86 10.11
C GLY A 67 -4.30 3.33 10.14
N TYR A 68 -5.53 3.64 9.75
CA TYR A 68 -6.16 4.95 9.96
C TYR A 68 -6.90 5.04 11.28
N CYS A 69 -7.21 3.90 11.89
CA CYS A 69 -7.77 3.85 13.23
C CYS A 69 -6.70 3.96 14.32
N PRO A 70 -7.02 4.60 15.47
CA PRO A 70 -6.14 4.61 16.63
C PRO A 70 -5.84 3.21 17.18
N GLN A 71 -6.82 2.30 17.08
CA GLN A 71 -6.65 0.90 17.42
C GLN A 71 -5.91 0.13 16.31
N LYS A 72 -5.16 -0.90 16.72
CA LYS A 72 -4.42 -1.77 15.81
C LYS A 72 -5.02 -3.18 15.85
N LEU A 73 -5.00 -3.86 14.70
CA LEU A 73 -5.36 -5.27 14.63
C LEU A 73 -4.37 -6.12 15.47
N PRO A 74 -4.83 -7.13 16.22
CA PRO A 74 -3.95 -8.02 17.00
C PRO A 74 -2.87 -8.69 16.15
N CYS A 75 -1.61 -8.61 16.60
CA CYS A 75 -0.47 -9.26 15.96
C CYS A 75 -0.40 -10.74 16.36
N VAL A 76 -1.27 -11.55 15.78
CA VAL A 76 -1.34 -13.00 16.02
C VAL A 76 -1.60 -13.73 14.71
N ASP A 77 -1.16 -14.99 14.67
CA ASP A 77 -1.58 -15.93 13.63
C ASP A 77 -2.93 -16.53 14.06
N GLN A 78 -3.89 -16.56 13.14
CA GLN A 78 -5.21 -17.15 13.34
C GLN A 78 -5.21 -18.68 13.17
N ILE A 79 -4.22 -19.19 12.43
CA ILE A 79 -4.00 -20.62 12.20
C ILE A 79 -2.66 -21.05 12.79
N THR A 80 -2.57 -22.32 13.18
CA THR A 80 -1.42 -22.86 13.93
C THR A 80 -0.26 -23.30 13.06
N TYR A 81 -0.46 -23.41 11.74
CA TYR A 81 0.49 -23.95 10.77
C TYR A 81 1.02 -22.89 9.81
N CYS A 82 1.02 -21.61 10.23
CA CYS A 82 1.56 -20.53 9.40
C CYS A 82 3.05 -20.73 9.07
N ASP A 83 3.80 -21.39 9.95
CA ASP A 83 5.21 -21.74 9.82
C ASP A 83 5.49 -22.89 8.85
N GLU A 84 4.46 -23.63 8.42
CA GLU A 84 4.58 -24.64 7.37
C GLU A 84 4.61 -24.03 5.96
N PHE A 85 4.17 -22.77 5.81
CA PHE A 85 4.21 -22.06 4.54
C PHE A 85 5.58 -21.44 4.28
N ASP A 86 6.00 -21.46 3.00
CA ASP A 86 7.18 -20.74 2.54
C ASP A 86 6.98 -19.22 2.71
N GLU A 87 8.00 -18.51 3.18
CA GLU A 87 7.99 -17.06 3.44
C GLU A 87 7.51 -16.25 2.22
N ARG A 88 7.83 -16.70 1.00
CA ARG A 88 7.41 -16.01 -0.24
C ARG A 88 5.90 -15.90 -0.40
N ILE A 89 5.14 -16.85 0.20
CA ILE A 89 3.67 -16.90 0.10
C ILE A 89 3.03 -15.68 0.78
N CYS A 90 3.72 -15.07 1.75
CA CYS A 90 3.27 -13.83 2.41
C CYS A 90 3.11 -12.65 1.44
N THR A 91 3.88 -12.64 0.35
CA THR A 91 3.89 -11.55 -0.65
C THR A 91 3.28 -11.93 -2.00
N GLU A 92 2.90 -13.20 -2.18
CA GLU A 92 2.32 -13.66 -3.45
C GLU A 92 0.89 -13.15 -3.65
N GLU A 93 0.56 -12.69 -4.86
CA GLU A 93 -0.78 -12.17 -5.18
C GLU A 93 -1.88 -13.22 -4.93
N ARG A 94 -1.60 -14.49 -5.26
CA ARG A 94 -2.58 -15.59 -5.17
C ARG A 94 -2.95 -15.96 -3.73
N TYR A 95 -2.01 -15.84 -2.79
CA TYR A 95 -2.18 -16.32 -1.41
C TYR A 95 -2.08 -15.19 -0.39
N GLY A 96 -1.67 -14.00 -0.80
CA GLY A 96 -1.43 -12.86 0.07
C GLY A 96 -2.66 -12.41 0.83
N GLU A 97 -3.86 -12.55 0.27
CA GLU A 97 -5.11 -12.32 1.03
C GLU A 97 -5.19 -13.26 2.24
N TYR A 98 -5.04 -14.56 2.00
CA TYR A 98 -5.10 -15.58 3.02
C TYR A 98 -4.02 -15.36 4.09
N MET A 99 -2.80 -15.00 3.68
CA MET A 99 -1.69 -14.75 4.59
C MET A 99 -1.88 -13.46 5.42
N ARG A 100 -2.35 -12.37 4.80
CA ARG A 100 -2.66 -11.11 5.51
C ARG A 100 -3.73 -11.27 6.57
N GLU A 101 -4.66 -12.19 6.33
CA GLU A 101 -5.76 -12.46 7.23
C GLU A 101 -5.37 -13.43 8.35
N ASN A 102 -4.63 -14.49 8.03
CA ASN A 102 -4.45 -15.63 8.93
C ASN A 102 -3.04 -15.75 9.53
N CYS A 103 -2.02 -15.15 8.94
CA CYS A 103 -0.62 -15.38 9.29
C CYS A 103 0.15 -14.09 9.56
N ARG A 104 -0.49 -13.12 10.21
CA ARG A 104 0.07 -11.77 10.37
C ARG A 104 1.39 -11.75 11.14
N ARG A 105 1.55 -12.59 12.15
CA ARG A 105 2.77 -12.62 12.94
C ARG A 105 3.87 -13.33 12.19
N THR A 106 3.57 -14.49 11.59
CA THR A 106 4.55 -15.25 10.79
C THR A 106 5.02 -14.48 9.56
N CYS A 107 4.12 -13.76 8.89
CA CYS A 107 4.45 -12.91 7.74
C CYS A 107 4.96 -11.50 8.10
N ASN A 108 5.20 -11.20 9.38
CA ASN A 108 5.63 -9.88 9.85
C ASN A 108 4.68 -8.71 9.47
N LEU A 109 3.38 -8.97 9.30
CA LEU A 109 2.32 -8.02 8.92
C LEU A 109 1.63 -7.37 10.13
N CYS A 110 2.38 -7.19 11.21
CA CYS A 110 1.88 -6.61 12.45
C CYS A 110 1.89 -5.09 12.45
N GLN A 111 2.80 -4.49 11.67
CA GLN A 111 2.75 -3.06 11.38
C GLN A 111 1.64 -2.80 10.36
N VAL A 112 0.97 -1.66 10.52
CA VAL A 112 -0.09 -1.27 9.58
C VAL A 112 0.52 -0.58 8.36
N PRO A 113 -0.07 -0.72 7.15
CA PRO A 113 0.47 -0.16 5.92
C PRO A 113 0.88 1.31 6.01
N THR A 114 0.09 2.14 6.69
CA THR A 114 0.38 3.56 6.87
C THR A 114 1.66 3.82 7.68
N GLU A 115 2.14 2.90 8.53
CA GLU A 115 3.36 3.11 9.33
C GLU A 115 4.63 2.95 8.49
N TYR A 116 4.74 1.89 7.68
CA TYR A 116 5.95 1.61 6.92
C TYR A 116 5.94 2.22 5.50
N LEU A 117 4.75 2.44 4.91
CA LEU A 117 4.65 3.07 3.59
C LEU A 117 4.65 4.61 3.65
N THR A 118 4.40 5.21 4.82
CA THR A 118 4.43 6.68 5.03
C THR A 118 5.72 7.17 5.70
N SER A 119 6.61 6.28 6.15
CA SER A 119 7.85 6.65 6.85
C SER A 119 8.83 7.44 5.94
N PRO A 120 9.42 8.56 6.41
CA PRO A 120 10.26 9.46 5.61
C PRO A 120 11.52 8.82 5.01
N ALA A 121 12.00 7.70 5.57
CA ALA A 121 13.09 6.92 4.95
C ALA A 121 12.62 6.18 3.68
N THR A 122 11.34 5.78 3.64
CA THR A 122 10.68 5.17 2.48
C THR A 122 10.22 6.23 1.47
N VAL A 123 9.93 7.46 1.92
CA VAL A 123 9.39 8.57 1.08
C VAL A 123 10.30 8.92 -0.10
N VAL A 124 11.62 8.84 0.03
CA VAL A 124 12.53 9.11 -1.11
C VAL A 124 12.46 8.00 -2.17
N THR A 125 12.01 6.80 -1.82
CA THR A 125 11.80 5.70 -2.79
C THR A 125 10.34 5.66 -3.28
N THR A 126 9.36 5.94 -2.41
CA THR A 126 7.93 5.91 -2.74
C THR A 126 7.43 7.15 -3.48
N VAL A 127 8.03 8.34 -3.29
CA VAL A 127 7.68 9.52 -4.10
C VAL A 127 8.04 9.26 -5.57
N PHE A 128 9.22 8.70 -5.85
CA PHE A 128 9.61 8.32 -7.22
C PHE A 128 8.74 7.21 -7.80
N SER A 129 8.38 6.21 -6.97
CA SER A 129 7.47 5.13 -7.38
C SER A 129 6.03 5.62 -7.65
N SER A 130 5.55 6.66 -6.96
CA SER A 130 4.15 7.11 -7.06
C SER A 130 3.82 7.91 -8.32
N TRP A 131 4.83 8.46 -9.02
CA TRP A 131 4.62 9.21 -10.28
C TRP A 131 5.19 8.49 -11.49
N CYS A 132 6.18 7.62 -11.27
CA CYS A 132 6.81 6.85 -12.33
C CYS A 132 6.52 5.36 -12.15
N PHE A 133 5.31 4.98 -12.54
CA PHE A 133 4.82 3.61 -12.54
C PHE A 133 4.15 3.30 -13.87
N ASP A 134 4.04 2.02 -14.21
CA ASP A 134 3.34 1.57 -15.40
C ASP A 134 1.83 1.78 -15.24
N ASN A 135 1.23 2.54 -16.15
CA ASN A 135 -0.19 2.85 -16.14
C ASN A 135 -0.96 1.79 -16.96
N LEU A 136 -1.53 0.82 -16.24
CA LEU A 136 -2.27 -0.31 -16.80
C LEU A 136 -3.67 0.12 -17.27
N THR A 137 -3.79 0.49 -18.56
CA THR A 137 -5.10 0.80 -19.16
C THR A 137 -5.75 -0.37 -19.91
N SER A 138 -5.00 -1.45 -20.23
CA SER A 138 -5.58 -2.63 -20.90
C SER A 138 -4.73 -3.91 -20.89
N ALA A 139 -3.40 -3.81 -20.85
CA ALA A 139 -2.48 -4.95 -20.80
C ALA A 139 -1.24 -4.63 -19.96
N SER A 140 -0.64 -5.64 -19.32
CA SER A 140 0.64 -5.51 -18.60
C SER A 140 1.71 -4.94 -19.53
N CYS A 141 2.51 -3.98 -19.06
CA CYS A 141 3.62 -3.41 -19.82
C CYS A 141 4.70 -4.45 -20.18
N TRP A 142 4.75 -5.57 -19.44
CA TRP A 142 5.61 -6.71 -19.71
C TRP A 142 5.19 -7.52 -20.94
N TYR A 143 3.94 -7.36 -21.39
CA TYR A 143 3.44 -7.96 -22.63
C TYR A 143 4.21 -7.47 -23.86
N TYR A 144 4.60 -6.20 -23.85
CA TYR A 144 5.24 -5.55 -24.97
C TYR A 144 6.75 -5.84 -25.01
N GLY A 145 7.28 -6.10 -26.21
CA GLY A 145 8.72 -6.26 -26.44
C GLY A 145 9.48 -4.94 -26.30
N ASP A 146 10.81 -5.03 -26.19
CA ASP A 146 11.68 -3.87 -25.93
C ASP A 146 11.66 -2.80 -27.03
N HIS A 147 11.34 -3.19 -28.26
CA HIS A 147 11.17 -2.25 -29.37
C HIS A 147 10.04 -1.25 -29.12
N GLN A 148 9.05 -1.58 -28.29
CA GLN A 148 7.95 -0.68 -27.93
C GLN A 148 8.36 0.37 -26.89
N CYS A 149 9.55 0.26 -26.30
CA CYS A 149 10.05 1.24 -25.35
C CYS A 149 10.71 2.44 -26.03
N ILE A 150 11.16 2.32 -27.28
CA ILE A 150 12.03 3.29 -27.96
C ILE A 150 11.49 3.66 -29.35
N GLY A 151 12.10 4.66 -29.98
CA GLY A 151 11.77 5.07 -31.34
C GLY A 151 10.35 5.63 -31.42
N ILE A 152 9.56 5.19 -32.41
CA ILE A 152 8.20 5.71 -32.63
C ILE A 152 7.24 5.46 -31.45
N TYR A 153 7.55 4.49 -30.59
CA TYR A 153 6.74 4.15 -29.43
C TYR A 153 7.23 4.80 -28.13
N GLU A 154 8.36 5.50 -28.15
CA GLU A 154 8.95 6.12 -26.96
C GLU A 154 7.96 7.02 -26.22
N SER A 155 7.25 7.91 -26.93
CA SER A 155 6.27 8.83 -26.32
C SER A 155 5.13 8.07 -25.63
N TRP A 156 4.70 6.95 -26.20
CA TRP A 156 3.70 6.07 -25.60
C TRP A 156 4.28 5.36 -24.37
N ALA A 157 5.49 4.80 -24.48
CA ALA A 157 6.17 4.10 -23.40
C ALA A 157 6.46 5.00 -22.20
N ARG A 158 6.88 6.25 -22.42
CA ARG A 158 7.09 7.25 -21.36
C ARG A 158 5.82 7.56 -20.57
N LYS A 159 4.65 7.44 -21.21
CA LYS A 159 3.37 7.75 -20.58
C LYS A 159 2.74 6.54 -19.90
N PHE A 160 2.83 5.37 -20.51
CA PHE A 160 2.09 4.18 -20.07
C PHE A 160 2.98 3.10 -19.46
N CYS A 161 4.24 2.98 -19.88
CA CYS A 161 5.16 1.97 -19.39
C CYS A 161 6.53 2.54 -18.92
N PRO A 162 6.57 3.69 -18.21
CA PRO A 162 7.84 4.33 -17.90
C PRO A 162 8.71 3.49 -16.97
N TYR A 163 8.12 2.65 -16.12
CA TYR A 163 8.88 1.81 -15.21
C TYR A 163 9.46 0.61 -15.94
N ARG A 164 8.65 -0.20 -16.63
CA ARG A 164 9.12 -1.35 -17.43
C ARG A 164 10.12 -0.96 -18.51
N CYS A 165 10.01 0.26 -19.05
CA CYS A 165 10.94 0.73 -20.07
C CYS A 165 12.19 1.40 -19.50
N GLY A 166 12.27 1.66 -18.19
CA GLY A 166 13.44 2.26 -17.55
C GLY A 166 13.55 3.78 -17.70
N TYR A 167 12.43 4.47 -17.92
CA TYR A 167 12.36 5.94 -17.93
C TYR A 167 12.28 6.57 -16.55
N CYS A 168 12.15 5.77 -15.49
CA CYS A 168 12.09 6.26 -14.12
C CYS A 168 13.50 6.52 -13.57
N LYS A 169 13.77 7.78 -13.23
CA LYS A 169 15.09 8.21 -12.74
C LYS A 169 15.44 7.48 -11.43
N GLY A 170 16.49 6.67 -11.46
CA GLY A 170 16.98 5.95 -10.28
C GLY A 170 16.06 4.80 -9.82
N PHE A 171 15.04 4.45 -10.61
CA PHE A 171 14.08 3.40 -10.28
C PHE A 171 13.92 2.49 -11.49
N LEU A 172 14.50 1.29 -11.42
CA LEU A 172 14.46 0.30 -12.48
C LEU A 172 13.76 -0.95 -11.96
N PRO A 173 13.09 -1.72 -12.82
CA PRO A 173 12.56 -3.00 -12.40
C PRO A 173 13.68 -3.90 -11.86
N PRO A 174 13.44 -4.63 -10.75
CA PRO A 174 14.45 -5.51 -10.19
C PRO A 174 14.76 -6.66 -11.16
N CYS A 175 16.05 -6.98 -11.28
CA CYS A 175 16.55 -8.10 -12.06
C CYS A 175 16.44 -9.39 -11.24
N GLU A 176 15.22 -9.89 -11.13
CA GLU A 176 14.92 -11.10 -10.38
C GLU A 176 13.84 -11.94 -11.08
N ASP A 177 13.80 -13.21 -10.72
CA ASP A 177 12.72 -14.11 -11.09
C ASP A 177 11.64 -13.99 -10.02
N VAL A 178 10.43 -13.63 -10.44
CA VAL A 178 9.25 -13.57 -9.57
C VAL A 178 8.81 -14.99 -9.19
N LEU A 179 8.94 -15.94 -10.13
CA LEU A 179 8.61 -17.34 -9.87
C LEU A 179 9.87 -18.10 -9.43
N SER A 180 9.75 -18.86 -8.34
CA SER A 180 10.84 -19.68 -7.82
C SER A 180 11.26 -20.83 -8.75
N TYR A 181 10.41 -21.20 -9.71
CA TYR A 181 10.61 -22.33 -10.62
C TYR A 181 11.01 -21.91 -12.04
N CYS A 182 11.53 -20.69 -12.24
CA CYS A 182 11.96 -20.23 -13.55
C CYS A 182 13.07 -21.10 -14.19
N SER A 183 13.88 -21.76 -13.38
CA SER A 183 14.90 -22.73 -13.83
C SER A 183 14.33 -23.97 -14.50
N ASN A 184 13.05 -24.30 -14.26
CA ASN A 184 12.37 -25.45 -14.87
C ASN A 184 11.86 -25.15 -16.28
N PHE A 185 11.77 -23.87 -16.66
CA PHE A 185 11.34 -23.49 -18.00
C PHE A 185 12.48 -23.68 -19.01
N ASP A 186 12.11 -24.20 -20.19
CA ASP A 186 13.04 -24.25 -21.30
C ASP A 186 13.43 -22.82 -21.73
N ARG A 187 14.72 -22.60 -21.97
CA ARG A 187 15.29 -21.30 -22.36
C ARG A 187 14.70 -20.74 -23.65
N SER A 188 14.20 -21.60 -24.54
CA SER A 188 13.52 -21.19 -25.76
C SER A 188 12.24 -20.40 -25.50
N LEU A 189 11.61 -20.55 -24.32
CA LEU A 189 10.44 -19.76 -23.95
C LEU A 189 10.76 -18.27 -23.81
N CYS A 190 12.02 -17.92 -23.54
CA CYS A 190 12.46 -16.52 -23.50
C CYS A 190 12.35 -15.84 -24.88
N THR A 191 12.54 -16.58 -25.98
CA THR A 191 12.48 -16.03 -27.34
C THR A 191 11.21 -16.41 -28.09
N ASN A 192 10.42 -17.34 -27.56
CA ASN A 192 9.15 -17.76 -28.13
C ASN A 192 8.12 -16.61 -28.10
N SER A 193 7.53 -16.28 -29.24
CA SER A 193 6.58 -15.14 -29.35
C SER A 193 5.34 -15.27 -28.47
N SER A 194 4.90 -16.48 -28.16
CA SER A 194 3.73 -16.72 -27.30
C SER A 194 4.04 -16.62 -25.80
N TYR A 195 5.29 -16.89 -25.40
CA TYR A 195 5.67 -16.99 -23.99
C TYR A 195 6.68 -15.94 -23.53
N ALA A 196 7.37 -15.25 -24.44
CA ALA A 196 8.39 -14.26 -24.10
C ALA A 196 7.85 -13.14 -23.20
N ALA A 197 6.58 -12.74 -23.38
CA ALA A 197 5.89 -11.81 -22.49
C ALA A 197 5.81 -12.33 -21.05
N TYR A 198 5.27 -13.56 -20.88
CA TYR A 198 5.16 -14.21 -19.58
C TYR A 198 6.53 -14.39 -18.92
N MET A 199 7.53 -14.82 -19.70
CA MET A 199 8.90 -15.00 -19.22
C MET A 199 9.55 -13.67 -18.83
N ARG A 200 9.22 -12.56 -19.50
CA ARG A 200 9.71 -11.21 -19.15
C ARG A 200 9.06 -10.66 -17.90
N GLU A 201 7.82 -11.00 -17.62
CA GLU A 201 7.15 -10.59 -16.39
C GLU A 201 7.61 -11.38 -15.18
N ASN A 202 7.85 -12.69 -15.36
CA ASN A 202 8.01 -13.61 -14.25
C ASN A 202 9.42 -14.18 -14.07
N CYS A 203 10.23 -14.21 -15.13
CA CYS A 203 11.51 -14.93 -15.17
C CYS A 203 12.63 -14.06 -15.78
N ARG A 204 12.72 -12.79 -15.40
CA ARG A 204 13.67 -11.83 -15.99
C ARG A 204 15.11 -12.25 -15.80
N LYS A 205 15.49 -12.67 -14.60
CA LYS A 205 16.87 -13.04 -14.29
C LYS A 205 17.26 -14.29 -15.04
N THR A 206 16.37 -15.29 -15.06
CA THR A 206 16.53 -16.47 -15.91
C THR A 206 16.70 -16.00 -17.35
N CYS A 207 15.74 -15.35 -17.97
CA CYS A 207 15.81 -14.94 -19.38
C CYS A 207 16.77 -13.79 -19.71
N GLN A 208 17.52 -13.28 -18.74
CA GLN A 208 18.43 -12.14 -18.88
C GLN A 208 17.74 -10.86 -19.38
N PHE A 209 16.45 -10.67 -19.05
CA PHE A 209 15.67 -9.46 -19.34
C PHE A 209 15.86 -8.38 -18.28
N CYS A 210 17.13 -8.07 -17.99
CA CYS A 210 17.52 -7.11 -16.96
C CYS A 210 18.09 -5.81 -17.53
N THR A 211 17.90 -5.59 -18.83
CA THR A 211 18.32 -4.39 -19.54
C THR A 211 17.08 -3.65 -20.00
N TYR A 212 16.99 -2.36 -19.68
CA TYR A 212 15.81 -1.55 -19.96
C TYR A 212 16.12 -0.54 -21.07
N PRO A 213 15.41 -0.58 -22.21
CA PRO A 213 15.78 0.23 -23.38
C PRO A 213 15.81 1.74 -23.14
N GLY A 214 14.93 2.25 -22.27
CA GLY A 214 14.85 3.66 -21.92
C GLY A 214 15.89 4.11 -20.91
N GLN A 215 16.61 3.20 -20.25
CA GLN A 215 17.61 3.54 -19.22
C GLN A 215 18.77 4.37 -19.78
N SER A 216 19.13 4.16 -21.06
CA SER A 216 20.18 4.93 -21.74
C SER A 216 19.70 6.29 -22.26
N LEU A 217 18.41 6.61 -22.11
CA LEU A 217 17.80 7.85 -22.55
C LEU A 217 17.52 8.78 -21.37
N PRO A 218 17.27 10.09 -21.61
CA PRO A 218 16.86 10.99 -20.55
C PRO A 218 15.63 10.45 -19.82
N PRO A 219 15.68 10.33 -18.48
CA PRO A 219 14.55 9.87 -17.70
C PRO A 219 13.40 10.88 -17.77
N ASN A 220 12.19 10.44 -17.42
CA ASN A 220 11.07 11.36 -17.26
C ASN A 220 11.38 12.38 -16.15
N SER A 221 10.91 13.61 -16.33
CA SER A 221 10.95 14.63 -15.29
C SER A 221 9.89 14.34 -14.23
N LEU A 222 10.21 14.62 -12.97
CA LEU A 222 9.21 14.70 -11.91
C LEU A 222 8.12 15.71 -12.33
N PRO A 223 6.82 15.40 -12.13
CA PRO A 223 5.77 16.38 -12.28
C PRO A 223 6.01 17.58 -11.35
N ASP A 224 5.84 18.81 -11.86
CA ASP A 224 6.10 20.05 -11.10
C ASP A 224 5.33 20.11 -9.77
N ASN A 225 4.15 19.50 -9.71
CA ASN A 225 3.30 19.43 -8.51
C ASN A 225 3.86 18.56 -7.37
N LEU A 226 4.90 17.76 -7.64
CA LEU A 226 5.57 16.90 -6.66
C LEU A 226 6.95 17.43 -6.26
N VAL A 227 7.42 18.48 -6.91
CA VAL A 227 8.64 19.18 -6.51
C VAL A 227 8.26 20.15 -5.40
N THR A 228 8.43 19.74 -4.14
CA THR A 228 8.40 20.71 -3.03
C THR A 228 9.54 21.70 -3.27
N PRO A 229 9.28 23.02 -3.36
CA PRO A 229 10.35 23.99 -3.50
C PRO A 229 11.26 23.86 -2.30
N VAL A 230 12.53 23.53 -2.54
CA VAL A 230 13.58 23.70 -1.54
C VAL A 230 13.66 25.21 -1.32
N SER A 231 13.03 25.69 -0.24
CA SER A 231 13.23 27.07 0.19
C SER A 231 14.73 27.26 0.40
N ALA A 232 15.35 28.02 -0.50
CA ALA A 232 16.71 28.48 -0.34
C ALA A 232 16.76 29.28 0.96
N ILE A 233 17.28 28.66 2.02
CA ILE A 233 17.67 29.38 3.23
C ILE A 233 18.87 30.21 2.80
N ASN A 234 18.62 31.45 2.39
CA ASN A 234 19.65 32.44 2.18
C ASN A 234 20.48 32.54 3.46
N GLY A 235 21.74 32.13 3.38
CA GLY A 235 22.70 32.25 4.46
C GLY A 235 22.91 33.73 4.80
N HIS A 236 22.31 34.18 5.90
CA HIS A 236 22.75 35.38 6.58
C HIS A 236 23.90 34.99 7.51
N ILE A 237 25.11 35.39 7.11
CA ILE A 237 26.34 35.31 7.91
C ILE A 237 26.17 36.30 9.08
N PRO A 238 26.22 35.87 10.35
CA PRO A 238 26.36 36.80 11.46
C PRO A 238 27.82 37.24 11.55
N GLN A 239 28.03 38.57 11.50
CA GLN A 239 29.29 39.18 11.85
C GLN A 239 29.60 38.91 13.34
N THR A 240 30.74 38.30 13.62
CA THR A 240 31.31 38.26 14.98
C THR A 240 32.31 39.40 15.13
N LEU A 241 31.99 40.32 16.05
CA LEU A 241 32.92 41.27 16.65
C LEU A 241 33.94 40.51 17.50
N GLY A 242 35.24 40.79 17.27
CA GLY A 242 36.38 40.29 18.02
C GLY A 242 37.67 40.76 17.39
#